data_AF-A0A7J4EX51-F1
#
_entry.id   AF-A0A7J4EX51-F1
#
_cell.length_a   1.000
_cell.length_b   1.000
_cell.length_c   1.000
_cell.angle_alpha   90.00
_cell.angle_beta   90.00
_cell.angle_gamma   90.00
#
_symmetry.space_group_name_H-M   'P 1'
#
loop_
_entity.id
_entity.type
_entity.pdbx_description
1 polymer ?
#
loop_
_entity_poly.entity_id
_entity_poly.type
_entity_poly.pdbx_seq_one_letter_code
_entity_poly.pdbx_strand_id
1 'polypeptide(L)'
;MDNLEEKMEKLKKAGDIHVQVMKEAIKLVKPGAKLLDVAEYVERRIVELGGGVAFPCNISINEAAAHYSPCYKDEKVFSEGDVVKLDIGVHVDGYIADGAVTVDLSGSYGDLKRASEDALKSAINEIVPPMKVGEIGAIIQEVIESYGYRPISNLSGHVMEKYLLHSGVNIPNVRESSKEYIDVGDIVAIEPFATEGAGQVVDGSERYIFKFLRV
;
A
#
# COMPACT_ATOMS: atom_id res chain seq x y z
N MET A 1 -24.80 -8.85 -11.70
CA MET A 1 -24.06 -7.86 -10.89
C MET A 1 -24.25 -8.26 -9.45
N ASP A 2 -23.17 -8.32 -8.67
CA ASP A 2 -23.29 -8.58 -7.24
C ASP A 2 -24.10 -7.45 -6.59
N ASN A 3 -24.93 -7.76 -5.60
CA ASN A 3 -25.64 -6.74 -4.82
C ASN A 3 -24.70 -6.11 -3.77
N LEU A 4 -25.15 -5.07 -3.05
CA LEU A 4 -24.32 -4.36 -2.07
C LEU A 4 -23.85 -5.28 -0.93
N GLU A 5 -24.71 -6.17 -0.45
CA GLU A 5 -24.38 -7.09 0.64
C GLU A 5 -23.28 -8.08 0.22
N GLU A 6 -23.41 -8.66 -0.97
CA GLU A 6 -22.41 -9.55 -1.58
C GLU A 6 -21.06 -8.83 -1.81
N LYS A 7 -21.09 -7.58 -2.31
CA LYS A 7 -19.89 -6.74 -2.45
C LYS A 7 -19.20 -6.55 -1.09
N MET A 8 -19.97 -6.21 -0.06
CA MET A 8 -19.43 -5.95 1.28
C MET A 8 -18.89 -7.22 1.94
N GLU A 9 -19.53 -8.37 1.75
CA GLU A 9 -19.04 -9.66 2.25
C GLU A 9 -17.69 -10.02 1.61
N LYS A 10 -17.56 -9.86 0.29
CA LYS A 10 -16.32 -10.13 -0.44
C LYS A 10 -15.19 -9.18 -0.03
N LEU A 11 -15.48 -7.88 0.13
CA LEU A 11 -14.52 -6.90 0.64
C LEU A 11 -14.06 -7.22 2.06
N LYS A 12 -14.99 -7.56 2.96
CA LYS A 12 -14.65 -7.97 4.33
C LYS A 12 -13.77 -9.21 4.34
N LYS A 13 -14.13 -10.25 3.57
CA LYS A 13 -13.32 -11.46 3.46
C LYS A 13 -11.92 -11.16 2.90
N ALA A 14 -11.80 -10.32 1.88
CA ALA A 14 -10.49 -9.90 1.36
C ALA A 14 -9.66 -9.18 2.44
N GLY A 15 -10.29 -8.26 3.20
CA GLY A 15 -9.66 -7.55 4.30
C GLY A 15 -9.24 -8.46 5.47
N ASP A 16 -10.05 -9.44 5.84
CA ASP A 16 -9.74 -10.39 6.91
C ASP A 16 -8.52 -11.26 6.54
N ILE A 17 -8.47 -11.74 5.29
CA ILE A 17 -7.32 -12.47 4.76
C ILE A 17 -6.08 -11.57 4.75
N HIS A 18 -6.21 -10.35 4.24
CA HIS A 18 -5.12 -9.35 4.21
C HIS A 18 -4.53 -9.16 5.61
N VAL A 19 -5.36 -8.82 6.60
CA VAL A 19 -4.91 -8.55 7.98
C VAL A 19 -4.22 -9.76 8.58
N GLN A 20 -4.74 -10.97 8.34
CA GLN A 20 -4.12 -12.20 8.81
C GLN A 20 -2.73 -12.39 8.17
N VAL A 21 -2.65 -12.33 6.83
CA VAL A 21 -1.41 -12.57 6.09
C VAL A 21 -0.37 -11.49 6.43
N MET A 22 -0.76 -10.23 6.52
CA MET A 22 0.12 -9.12 6.90
C MET A 22 0.73 -9.35 8.30
N LYS A 23 -0.07 -9.75 9.29
CA LYS A 23 0.43 -10.07 10.64
C LYS A 23 1.40 -11.25 10.68
N GLU A 24 1.18 -12.24 9.82
CA GLU A 24 2.07 -13.40 9.68
C GLU A 24 3.38 -12.99 8.99
N ALA A 25 3.29 -12.21 7.90
CA ALA A 25 4.40 -11.78 7.07
C ALA A 25 5.37 -10.83 7.78
N ILE A 26 4.88 -9.88 8.59
CA ILE A 26 5.72 -8.99 9.40
C ILE A 26 6.73 -9.78 10.26
N LYS A 27 6.34 -10.95 10.77
CA LYS A 27 7.22 -11.79 11.62
C LYS A 27 8.33 -12.47 10.84
N LEU A 28 8.19 -12.57 9.52
CA LEU A 28 9.17 -13.17 8.62
C LEU A 28 10.19 -12.15 8.11
N VAL A 29 9.86 -10.86 8.15
CA VAL A 29 10.78 -9.76 7.81
C VAL A 29 11.79 -9.59 8.95
N LYS A 30 12.97 -10.20 8.79
CA LYS A 30 14.07 -10.15 9.74
C LYS A 30 15.41 -10.28 9.02
N PRO A 31 16.51 -9.73 9.58
CA PRO A 31 17.84 -9.84 8.97
C PRO A 31 18.21 -11.28 8.60
N GLY A 32 18.75 -11.46 7.40
CA GLY A 32 19.15 -12.74 6.82
C GLY A 32 18.03 -13.57 6.20
N ALA A 33 16.75 -13.23 6.39
CA ALA A 33 15.67 -13.90 5.66
C ALA A 33 15.63 -13.44 4.21
N LYS A 34 15.35 -14.37 3.28
CA LYS A 34 15.23 -14.05 1.85
C LYS A 34 13.94 -13.30 1.56
N LEU A 35 14.02 -12.28 0.71
CA LEU A 35 12.84 -11.54 0.25
C LEU A 35 11.88 -12.49 -0.50
N LEU A 36 12.43 -13.35 -1.36
CA LEU A 36 11.68 -14.32 -2.14
C LEU A 36 10.86 -15.27 -1.25
N ASP A 37 11.44 -15.79 -0.17
CA ASP A 37 10.74 -16.70 0.75
C ASP A 37 9.54 -16.02 1.43
N VAL A 38 9.66 -14.72 1.74
CA VAL A 38 8.56 -13.93 2.31
C VAL A 38 7.47 -13.68 1.27
N ALA A 39 7.83 -13.28 0.05
CA ALA A 39 6.86 -13.07 -1.03
C ALA A 39 6.09 -14.35 -1.37
N GLU A 40 6.79 -15.48 -1.54
CA GLU A 40 6.17 -16.79 -1.80
C GLU A 40 5.29 -17.25 -0.63
N TYR A 41 5.67 -16.97 0.62
CA TYR A 41 4.83 -17.23 1.78
C TYR A 41 3.53 -16.43 1.73
N VAL A 42 3.62 -15.10 1.51
CA VAL A 42 2.46 -14.20 1.44
C VAL A 42 1.47 -14.69 0.38
N GLU A 43 1.95 -14.87 -0.85
CA GLU A 43 1.10 -15.22 -1.99
C GLU A 43 0.45 -16.60 -1.82
N ARG A 44 1.22 -17.60 -1.37
CA ARG A 44 0.67 -18.93 -1.05
C ARG A 44 -0.37 -18.85 0.06
N ARG A 45 -0.11 -18.08 1.11
CA ARG A 45 -0.99 -17.99 2.28
C ARG A 45 -2.33 -17.33 1.94
N ILE A 46 -2.33 -16.32 1.06
CA ILE A 46 -3.55 -15.70 0.52
C ILE A 46 -4.43 -16.76 -0.14
N VAL A 47 -3.84 -17.61 -0.98
CA VAL A 47 -4.57 -18.68 -1.69
C VAL A 47 -5.08 -19.76 -0.74
N GLU A 48 -4.29 -20.17 0.25
CA GLU A 48 -4.70 -21.14 1.28
C GLU A 48 -5.91 -20.66 2.10
N LEU A 49 -6.02 -19.35 2.33
CA LEU A 49 -7.14 -18.73 3.04
C LEU A 49 -8.36 -18.45 2.13
N GLY A 50 -8.28 -18.85 0.86
CA GLY A 50 -9.38 -18.73 -0.10
C GLY A 50 -9.55 -17.34 -0.71
N GLY A 51 -8.47 -16.57 -0.78
CA GLY A 51 -8.37 -15.34 -1.56
C GLY A 51 -7.56 -15.54 -2.84
N GLY A 52 -7.51 -14.51 -3.69
CA GLY A 52 -6.58 -14.39 -4.80
C GLY A 52 -5.59 -13.25 -4.56
N VAL A 53 -4.42 -13.34 -5.18
CA VAL A 53 -3.39 -12.29 -5.11
C VAL A 53 -3.78 -11.17 -6.06
N ALA A 54 -4.10 -9.98 -5.55
CA ALA A 54 -4.56 -8.84 -6.36
C ALA A 54 -3.41 -8.22 -7.17
N PHE A 55 -2.22 -8.22 -6.59
CA PHE A 55 -0.96 -7.82 -7.20
C PHE A 55 0.20 -8.52 -6.46
N PRO A 56 1.39 -8.70 -7.09
CA PRO A 56 2.52 -9.40 -6.48
C PRO A 56 2.89 -8.82 -5.12
N CYS A 57 3.35 -9.63 -4.17
CA CYS A 57 3.80 -9.12 -2.87
C CYS A 57 4.95 -8.12 -3.07
N ASN A 58 4.72 -6.87 -2.68
CA ASN A 58 5.67 -5.79 -2.83
C ASN A 58 6.54 -5.69 -1.57
N ILE A 59 7.87 -5.75 -1.74
CA ILE A 59 8.85 -5.68 -0.66
C ILE A 59 9.91 -4.64 -1.03
N SER A 60 9.57 -3.37 -0.88
CA SER A 60 10.47 -2.26 -1.21
C SER A 60 11.32 -1.90 0.00
N ILE A 61 12.61 -1.66 -0.17
CA ILE A 61 13.56 -1.45 0.93
C ILE A 61 14.22 -0.07 0.80
N ASN A 62 14.36 0.62 1.94
CA ASN A 62 15.04 1.92 2.06
C ASN A 62 14.49 2.98 1.08
N GLU A 63 15.29 3.45 0.13
CA GLU A 63 14.92 4.47 -0.87
C GLU A 63 13.92 3.99 -1.91
N ALA A 64 13.78 2.68 -2.12
CA ALA A 64 12.72 2.14 -2.97
C ALA A 64 11.37 2.33 -2.28
N ALA A 65 10.49 3.15 -2.87
CA ALA A 65 9.19 3.48 -2.28
C ALA A 65 8.14 2.38 -2.50
N ALA A 66 8.06 1.83 -3.72
CA ALA A 66 7.08 0.83 -4.11
C ALA A 66 7.58 0.00 -5.32
N HIS A 67 6.78 -0.97 -5.77
CA HIS A 67 6.96 -1.72 -7.02
C HIS A 67 8.19 -2.63 -7.12
N TYR A 68 8.84 -2.95 -6.00
CA TYR A 68 9.78 -4.06 -5.95
C TYR A 68 9.07 -5.35 -5.53
N SER A 69 9.20 -6.41 -6.31
CA SER A 69 8.83 -7.77 -5.93
C SER A 69 9.94 -8.74 -6.36
N PRO A 70 10.40 -9.66 -5.50
CA PRO A 70 11.51 -10.55 -5.81
C PRO A 70 11.17 -11.47 -7.00
N CYS A 71 12.14 -11.66 -7.91
CA CYS A 71 11.96 -12.53 -9.07
C CYS A 71 12.48 -13.95 -8.81
N TYR A 72 12.24 -14.85 -9.78
CA TYR A 72 12.76 -16.22 -9.70
C TYR A 72 14.28 -16.23 -9.51
N LYS A 73 14.75 -16.95 -8.47
CA LYS A 73 16.17 -17.01 -8.03
C LYS A 73 16.73 -15.70 -7.48
N ASP A 74 15.90 -14.76 -7.05
CA ASP A 74 16.37 -13.64 -6.26
C ASP A 74 16.98 -14.15 -4.94
N GLU A 75 18.25 -13.80 -4.71
CA GLU A 75 19.01 -14.20 -3.52
C GLU A 75 19.12 -13.06 -2.49
N LYS A 76 18.48 -11.90 -2.74
CA LYS A 76 18.46 -10.80 -1.78
C LYS A 76 17.87 -11.23 -0.45
N VAL A 77 18.50 -10.76 0.61
CA VAL A 77 18.10 -10.96 2.01
C VAL A 77 17.89 -9.61 2.67
N PHE A 78 17.03 -9.56 3.69
CA PHE A 78 16.94 -8.38 4.54
C PHE A 78 18.24 -8.18 5.32
N SER A 79 18.68 -6.94 5.42
CA SER A 79 19.85 -6.53 6.19
C SER A 79 19.45 -5.94 7.53
N GLU A 80 20.38 -5.93 8.48
CA GLU A 80 20.25 -5.06 9.65
C GLU A 80 20.21 -3.61 9.17
N GLY A 81 19.29 -2.81 9.73
CA GLY A 81 19.14 -1.40 9.33
C GLY A 81 18.12 -1.13 8.23
N ASP A 82 17.56 -2.16 7.58
CA ASP A 82 16.60 -1.95 6.50
C ASP A 82 15.26 -1.37 6.99
N VAL A 83 14.73 -0.40 6.24
CA VAL A 83 13.35 0.08 6.35
C VAL A 83 12.54 -0.57 5.24
N VAL A 84 11.76 -1.58 5.58
CA VAL A 84 11.04 -2.44 4.63
C VAL A 84 9.60 -2.00 4.52
N LYS A 85 9.14 -1.67 3.33
CA LYS A 85 7.72 -1.46 2.99
C LYS A 85 7.19 -2.77 2.44
N LEU A 86 6.32 -3.41 3.20
CA LEU A 86 5.63 -4.63 2.83
C LEU A 86 4.20 -4.28 2.42
N ASP A 87 3.88 -4.50 1.17
CA ASP A 87 2.60 -4.14 0.56
C ASP A 87 1.96 -5.36 -0.12
N ILE A 88 0.70 -5.61 0.26
CA ILE A 88 0.00 -6.87 0.01
C ILE A 88 -1.39 -6.58 -0.55
N GLY A 89 -1.66 -7.15 -1.71
CA GLY A 89 -2.98 -7.11 -2.34
C GLY A 89 -3.71 -8.44 -2.28
N VAL A 90 -4.92 -8.43 -1.72
CA VAL A 90 -5.82 -9.60 -1.70
C VAL A 90 -7.09 -9.28 -2.47
N HIS A 91 -7.65 -10.24 -3.20
CA HIS A 91 -8.99 -10.11 -3.74
C HIS A 91 -9.87 -11.34 -3.47
N VAL A 92 -11.19 -11.11 -3.41
CA VAL A 92 -12.20 -12.16 -3.49
C VAL A 92 -13.14 -11.81 -4.64
N ASP A 93 -13.15 -12.64 -5.69
CA ASP A 93 -13.89 -12.40 -6.95
C ASP A 93 -13.65 -10.99 -7.56
N GLY A 94 -12.43 -10.46 -7.45
CA GLY A 94 -12.06 -9.14 -7.95
C GLY A 94 -12.35 -7.98 -7.00
N TYR A 95 -12.96 -8.19 -5.84
CA TYR A 95 -13.05 -7.15 -4.79
C TYR A 95 -11.78 -7.13 -3.97
N ILE A 96 -11.09 -5.99 -3.97
CA ILE A 96 -9.70 -5.87 -3.54
C ILE A 96 -9.63 -5.29 -2.12
N ALA A 97 -8.73 -5.85 -1.32
CA ALA A 97 -8.14 -5.23 -0.14
C ALA A 97 -6.68 -4.94 -0.46
N ASP A 98 -6.31 -3.67 -0.35
CA ASP A 98 -4.97 -3.14 -0.61
C ASP A 98 -4.48 -2.48 0.69
N GLY A 99 -3.24 -2.75 1.08
CA GLY A 99 -2.69 -2.20 2.31
C GLY A 99 -1.26 -2.61 2.57
N ALA A 100 -0.51 -1.68 3.14
CA ALA A 100 0.92 -1.79 3.38
C ALA A 100 1.28 -1.48 4.83
N VAL A 101 2.47 -1.95 5.23
CA VAL A 101 3.12 -1.59 6.50
C VAL A 101 4.60 -1.33 6.29
N THR A 102 5.18 -0.51 7.15
CA THR A 102 6.64 -0.36 7.24
C THR A 102 7.19 -1.13 8.45
N VAL A 103 8.16 -2.01 8.19
CA VAL A 103 8.96 -2.73 9.19
C VAL A 103 10.35 -2.08 9.25
N ASP A 104 10.65 -1.42 10.37
CA ASP A 104 11.95 -0.80 10.62
C ASP A 104 12.88 -1.79 11.35
N LEU A 105 13.84 -2.37 10.62
CA LEU A 105 14.86 -3.26 11.17
C LEU A 105 16.06 -2.51 11.75
N SER A 106 16.11 -1.18 11.62
CA SER A 106 17.14 -0.33 12.23
C SER A 106 16.79 0.13 13.65
N GLY A 107 15.49 0.22 13.95
CA GLY A 107 14.97 0.88 15.15
C GLY A 107 15.19 2.40 15.21
N SER A 108 15.72 3.00 14.15
CA SER A 108 16.10 4.42 14.06
C SER A 108 15.11 5.26 13.27
N TYR A 109 14.14 4.65 12.58
CA TYR A 109 13.15 5.33 11.72
C TYR A 109 11.74 5.32 12.32
N GLY A 110 11.64 5.19 13.66
CA GLY A 110 10.36 5.16 14.37
C GLY A 110 9.50 6.41 14.13
N ASP A 111 10.08 7.61 14.11
CA ASP A 111 9.36 8.85 13.83
C ASP A 111 8.91 8.95 12.37
N LEU A 112 9.76 8.60 11.41
CA LEU A 112 9.42 8.58 9.99
C LEU A 112 8.26 7.62 9.69
N LYS A 113 8.31 6.43 10.30
CA LYS A 113 7.23 5.45 10.23
C LYS A 113 5.94 6.02 10.84
N ARG A 114 6.01 6.58 12.06
CA ARG A 114 4.85 7.19 12.73
C ARG A 114 4.22 8.32 11.92
N ALA A 115 5.01 9.14 11.23
CA ALA A 115 4.50 10.20 10.38
C ALA A 115 3.53 9.67 9.31
N SER A 116 3.85 8.54 8.67
CA SER A 116 2.97 7.91 7.69
C SER A 116 1.75 7.23 8.34
N GLU A 117 1.94 6.55 9.47
CA GLU A 117 0.86 5.87 10.21
C GLU A 117 -0.17 6.86 10.78
N ASP A 118 0.28 7.97 11.37
CA ASP A 118 -0.60 9.00 11.90
C ASP A 118 -1.28 9.79 10.79
N ALA A 119 -0.60 10.05 9.66
CA ALA A 119 -1.22 10.68 8.51
C ALA A 119 -2.37 9.82 7.94
N LEU A 120 -2.15 8.51 7.84
CA LEU A 120 -3.18 7.55 7.41
C LEU A 120 -4.37 7.57 8.36
N LYS A 121 -4.09 7.51 9.66
CA LYS A 121 -5.12 7.53 10.70
C LYS A 121 -5.93 8.83 10.69
N SER A 122 -5.29 9.99 10.56
CA SER A 122 -5.97 11.28 10.46
C SER A 122 -6.84 11.36 9.23
N ALA A 123 -6.32 10.97 8.05
CA ALA A 123 -7.11 10.93 6.82
C ALA A 123 -8.36 10.04 6.97
N ILE A 124 -8.24 8.82 7.50
CA ILE A 124 -9.37 7.92 7.72
C ILE A 124 -10.42 8.52 8.68
N ASN A 125 -9.98 9.21 9.74
CA ASN A 125 -10.90 9.79 10.73
C ASN A 125 -11.64 11.03 10.23
N GLU A 126 -11.07 11.75 9.27
CA GLU A 126 -11.59 13.01 8.75
C GLU A 126 -12.39 12.87 7.45
N ILE A 127 -12.29 11.73 6.77
CA ILE A 127 -13.03 11.47 5.53
C ILE A 127 -14.54 11.47 5.77
N VAL A 128 -15.24 12.39 5.09
CA VAL A 128 -16.70 12.47 5.03
C VAL A 128 -17.13 12.67 3.58
N PRO A 129 -17.54 11.60 2.86
CA PRO A 129 -17.99 11.73 1.49
C PRO A 129 -19.30 12.54 1.34
N PRO A 130 -19.47 13.30 0.23
CA PRO A 130 -18.49 13.52 -0.81
C PRO A 130 -17.35 14.44 -0.33
N MET A 131 -16.10 14.05 -0.58
CA MET A 131 -14.91 14.80 -0.16
C MET A 131 -13.91 14.90 -1.30
N LYS A 132 -13.31 16.09 -1.50
CA LYS A 132 -12.31 16.25 -2.57
C LYS A 132 -11.03 15.53 -2.21
N VAL A 133 -10.41 14.89 -3.19
CA VAL A 133 -9.16 14.16 -2.95
C VAL A 133 -8.02 15.09 -2.48
N GLY A 134 -8.00 16.34 -2.96
CA GLY A 134 -7.02 17.35 -2.51
C GLY A 134 -7.20 17.82 -1.06
N GLU A 135 -8.38 17.64 -0.46
CA GLU A 135 -8.61 17.90 0.98
C GLU A 135 -8.01 16.77 1.81
N ILE A 136 -8.11 15.52 1.35
CA ILE A 136 -7.45 14.36 1.97
C ILE A 136 -5.93 14.54 1.91
N GLY A 137 -5.39 14.95 0.76
CA GLY A 137 -3.96 15.22 0.63
C GLY A 137 -3.46 16.37 1.49
N ALA A 138 -4.31 17.36 1.80
CA ALA A 138 -3.97 18.42 2.74
C ALA A 138 -3.81 17.90 4.17
N ILE A 139 -4.70 17.00 4.62
CA ILE A 139 -4.62 16.35 5.95
C ILE A 139 -3.34 15.51 6.04
N ILE A 140 -3.06 14.69 5.04
CA ILE A 140 -1.88 13.83 5.00
C ILE A 140 -0.60 14.69 5.04
N GLN A 141 -0.54 15.74 4.22
CA GLN A 141 0.61 16.63 4.17
C GLN A 141 0.87 17.31 5.52
N GLU A 142 -0.17 17.87 6.15
CA GLU A 142 -0.04 18.58 7.42
C GLU A 142 0.55 17.66 8.50
N VAL A 143 0.06 16.42 8.59
CA VAL A 143 0.57 15.45 9.56
C VAL A 143 2.02 15.09 9.26
N ILE A 144 2.37 14.73 8.01
CA ILE A 144 3.75 14.34 7.67
C ILE A 144 4.73 15.49 7.93
N GLU A 145 4.37 16.73 7.54
CA GLU A 145 5.21 17.91 7.75
C GLU A 145 5.35 18.29 9.23
N SER A 146 4.35 17.99 10.07
CA SER A 146 4.43 18.22 11.53
C SER A 146 5.51 17.39 12.22
N TYR A 147 5.86 16.24 11.64
CA TYR A 147 6.99 15.40 12.07
C TYR A 147 8.35 15.88 11.51
N GLY A 148 8.37 16.91 10.64
CA GLY A 148 9.58 17.40 9.99
C GLY A 148 10.01 16.62 8.75
N TYR A 149 9.15 15.74 8.22
CA TYR A 149 9.39 14.96 7.01
C TYR A 149 8.65 15.53 5.81
N ARG A 150 8.90 14.97 4.63
CA ARG A 150 8.25 15.39 3.38
C ARG A 150 7.34 14.27 2.87
N PRO A 151 6.10 14.57 2.45
CA PRO A 151 5.29 13.62 1.70
C PRO A 151 5.87 13.40 0.29
N ILE A 152 5.73 12.19 -0.24
CA ILE A 152 6.03 11.91 -1.65
C ILE A 152 4.88 12.43 -2.51
N SER A 153 5.14 13.47 -3.30
CA SER A 153 4.11 14.22 -4.05
C SER A 153 3.59 13.52 -5.31
N ASN A 154 4.36 12.60 -5.89
CA ASN A 154 4.01 11.87 -7.12
C ASN A 154 3.75 10.37 -6.88
N LEU A 155 3.44 9.99 -5.65
CA LEU A 155 2.93 8.67 -5.27
C LEU A 155 1.74 8.88 -4.33
N SER A 156 0.66 8.15 -4.54
CA SER A 156 -0.66 8.48 -3.99
C SER A 156 -1.48 7.21 -3.78
N GLY A 157 -2.49 7.30 -2.92
CA GLY A 157 -3.57 6.34 -2.91
C GLY A 157 -4.45 6.45 -4.14
N HIS A 158 -5.49 5.63 -4.18
CA HIS A 158 -6.31 5.45 -5.37
C HIS A 158 -7.69 4.90 -5.05
N VAL A 159 -8.63 5.12 -5.96
CA VAL A 159 -9.93 4.46 -5.96
C VAL A 159 -9.82 3.12 -6.70
N MET A 160 -10.39 2.08 -6.09
CA MET A 160 -10.44 0.71 -6.62
C MET A 160 -11.85 0.35 -7.09
N GLU A 161 -11.91 -0.46 -8.15
CA GLU A 161 -13.13 -1.13 -8.59
C GLU A 161 -12.91 -2.65 -8.70
N LYS A 162 -13.98 -3.39 -9.02
CA LYS A 162 -13.90 -4.84 -9.21
C LYS A 162 -12.91 -5.19 -10.33
N TYR A 163 -11.87 -5.96 -10.01
CA TYR A 163 -10.74 -6.31 -10.88
C TYR A 163 -9.87 -5.14 -11.35
N LEU A 164 -10.08 -3.94 -10.82
CA LEU A 164 -9.37 -2.74 -11.24
C LEU A 164 -8.72 -2.08 -10.02
N LEU A 165 -7.44 -2.40 -9.81
CA LEU A 165 -6.65 -1.84 -8.72
C LEU A 165 -6.54 -0.32 -8.80
N HIS A 166 -6.40 0.26 -9.99
CA HIS A 166 -6.33 1.71 -10.17
C HIS A 166 -7.42 2.13 -11.15
N SER A 167 -8.48 2.78 -10.65
CA SER A 167 -9.62 3.25 -11.48
C SER A 167 -9.34 4.56 -12.23
N GLY A 168 -8.34 5.32 -11.79
CA GLY A 168 -7.92 6.59 -12.38
C GLY A 168 -8.09 7.81 -11.48
N VAL A 169 -8.83 7.68 -10.36
CA VAL A 169 -8.92 8.70 -9.32
C VAL A 169 -7.84 8.46 -8.25
N ASN A 170 -7.02 9.47 -7.99
CA ASN A 170 -5.91 9.40 -7.05
C ASN A 170 -6.23 10.09 -5.73
N ILE A 171 -5.73 9.57 -4.62
CA ILE A 171 -5.80 10.16 -3.28
C ILE A 171 -4.40 10.69 -2.93
N PRO A 172 -4.11 11.96 -3.19
CA PRO A 172 -2.78 12.52 -3.12
C PRO A 172 -2.25 12.57 -1.69
N ASN A 173 -0.92 12.55 -1.53
CA ASN A 173 -0.24 12.77 -0.24
C ASN A 173 0.12 14.23 0.02
N VAL A 174 -0.24 15.11 -0.93
CA VAL A 174 -0.05 16.56 -0.86
C VAL A 174 -1.34 17.29 -1.17
N ARG A 175 -1.49 18.50 -0.65
CA ARG A 175 -2.55 19.40 -1.07
C ARG A 175 -2.43 19.67 -2.57
N GLU A 176 -3.52 19.45 -3.30
CA GLU A 176 -3.62 19.83 -4.72
C GLU A 176 -4.99 20.41 -5.05
N SER A 177 -5.05 21.18 -6.13
CA SER A 177 -6.30 21.77 -6.63
C SER A 177 -6.99 20.81 -7.62
N SER A 178 -7.39 19.64 -7.13
CA SER A 178 -8.15 18.65 -7.91
C SER A 178 -9.66 18.94 -7.90
N LYS A 179 -10.34 18.55 -8.98
CA LYS A 179 -11.81 18.52 -9.06
C LYS A 179 -12.38 17.14 -8.73
N GLU A 180 -11.53 16.13 -8.59
CA GLU A 180 -11.93 14.77 -8.24
C GLU A 180 -12.33 14.70 -6.76
N TYR A 181 -13.24 13.78 -6.47
CA TYR A 181 -13.76 13.53 -5.14
C TYR A 181 -14.06 12.05 -4.99
N ILE A 182 -14.11 11.60 -3.75
CA ILE A 182 -14.64 10.28 -3.38
C ILE A 182 -16.07 10.43 -2.88
N ASP A 183 -16.92 9.45 -3.14
CA ASP A 183 -18.33 9.43 -2.76
C ASP A 183 -18.71 8.15 -1.99
N VAL A 184 -19.92 8.13 -1.42
CA VAL A 184 -20.45 6.98 -0.70
C VAL A 184 -20.52 5.75 -1.63
N GLY A 185 -19.75 4.72 -1.27
CA GLY A 185 -19.71 3.44 -1.99
C GLY A 185 -18.41 3.18 -2.75
N ASP A 186 -17.56 4.20 -2.88
CA ASP A 186 -16.19 4.05 -3.39
C ASP A 186 -15.37 3.14 -2.48
N ILE A 187 -14.43 2.41 -3.08
CA ILE A 187 -13.44 1.61 -2.36
C ILE A 187 -12.11 2.34 -2.56
N VAL A 188 -11.44 2.68 -1.46
CA VAL A 188 -10.26 3.55 -1.50
C VAL A 188 -9.08 2.90 -0.80
N ALA A 189 -7.90 2.96 -1.44
CA ALA A 189 -6.61 2.79 -0.79
C ALA A 189 -6.08 4.17 -0.42
N ILE A 190 -5.74 4.38 0.85
CA ILE A 190 -5.10 5.59 1.35
C ILE A 190 -3.71 5.18 1.82
N GLU A 191 -2.67 5.69 1.17
CA GLU A 191 -1.29 5.22 1.34
C GLU A 191 -0.32 6.41 1.46
N PRO A 192 -0.15 6.95 2.67
CA PRO A 192 0.83 7.98 2.95
C PRO A 192 2.26 7.48 2.83
N PHE A 193 3.06 8.19 2.04
CA PHE A 193 4.51 7.98 1.95
C PHE A 193 5.24 9.21 2.49
N ALA A 194 5.90 9.07 3.65
CA ALA A 194 6.83 10.06 4.16
C ALA A 194 8.27 9.74 3.76
N THR A 195 9.10 10.77 3.58
CA THR A 195 10.53 10.62 3.27
C THR A 195 11.37 11.74 3.87
N GLU A 196 12.63 11.43 4.17
CA GLU A 196 13.68 12.41 4.44
C GLU A 196 14.29 12.98 3.14
N GLY A 197 14.08 12.27 2.01
CA GLY A 197 14.54 12.63 0.67
C GLY A 197 13.69 13.73 0.02
N ALA A 198 13.81 13.89 -1.29
CA ALA A 198 13.27 15.04 -2.03
C ALA A 198 11.72 15.17 -2.02
N GLY A 199 10.98 14.14 -1.62
CA GLY A 199 9.50 14.12 -1.72
C GLY A 199 8.99 13.77 -3.11
N GLN A 200 9.81 13.08 -3.92
CA GLN A 200 9.45 12.58 -5.25
C GLN A 200 10.15 11.24 -5.53
N VAL A 201 9.48 10.38 -6.30
CA VAL A 201 10.03 9.13 -6.82
C VAL A 201 10.32 9.23 -8.31
N VAL A 202 11.25 8.41 -8.79
CA VAL A 202 11.52 8.18 -10.22
C VAL A 202 11.53 6.68 -10.48
N ASP A 203 11.26 6.28 -11.71
CA ASP A 203 11.35 4.87 -12.09
C ASP A 203 12.78 4.34 -11.93
N GLY A 204 12.89 3.13 -11.39
CA GLY A 204 14.13 2.36 -11.39
C GLY A 204 14.49 1.83 -12.79
N SER A 205 15.70 1.29 -12.93
CA SER A 205 16.17 0.72 -14.20
C SER A 205 15.54 -0.62 -14.56
N GLU A 206 14.93 -1.30 -13.59
CA GLU A 206 14.39 -2.66 -13.73
C GLU A 206 12.87 -2.68 -13.55
N ARG A 207 12.22 -3.67 -14.18
CA ARG A 207 10.76 -3.84 -14.15
C ARG A 207 10.42 -5.26 -13.72
N TYR A 208 9.74 -5.36 -12.59
CA TYR A 208 9.40 -6.65 -11.96
C TYR A 208 7.92 -7.00 -12.12
N ILE A 209 7.06 -5.99 -12.23
CA ILE A 209 5.60 -6.13 -12.19
C ILE A 209 5.00 -5.66 -13.52
N PHE A 210 4.04 -6.42 -14.03
CA PHE A 210 3.35 -6.13 -15.29
C PHE A 210 1.85 -6.26 -15.11
N LYS A 211 1.08 -5.44 -15.85
CA LYS A 211 -0.38 -5.50 -15.91
C LYS A 211 -0.82 -5.63 -17.36
N PHE A 212 -1.73 -6.57 -17.62
CA PHE A 212 -2.37 -6.69 -18.92
C PHE A 212 -3.38 -5.55 -19.14
N LEU A 213 -3.30 -4.85 -20.28
CA LEU A 213 -4.15 -3.68 -20.56
C LEU A 213 -5.20 -3.92 -21.65
N ARG A 214 -4.86 -4.64 -22.73
CA ARG A 214 -5.76 -4.90 -23.86
C ARG A 214 -5.26 -6.06 -24.73
N VAL A 215 -6.20 -6.79 -25.34
CA VAL A 215 -5.94 -7.69 -26.48
C VAL A 215 -6.01 -6.87 -27.77
#